data_AF-A0A2A4QBZ5-F1
#
_entry.id   AF-A0A2A4QBZ5-F1
#
_cell.length_a   1.000
_cell.length_b   1.000
_cell.length_c   1.000
_cell.angle_alpha   90.00
_cell.angle_beta   90.00
_cell.angle_gamma   90.00
#
_symmetry.space_group_name_H-M   'P 1'
#
loop_
_entity.id
_entity.type
_entity.pdbx_description
1 polymer ?
#
loop_
_entity_poly.entity_id
_entity_poly.type
_entity_poly.pdbx_seq_one_letter_code
_entity_poly.pdbx_strand_id
1 'polypeptide(L)'
;MKQLFISIGICVLGIFATTSCAEQTTTDIRENKMEEPQNNLEVVTFGAGCFWCVEAVFEELKGVKSVISGFSGGTVDNPSYNQVISGKTGHAEVCQIEYDPATISFGELLMVFWQTHDPTTLNQQGNDQGTQYRSAVFYHSEEQKIIAEQYMRQLDATGAWNGPIITEITAFTRFYEADKAHQEYYANNPSASYCTYVIQPKLDKFREAFKDKLK
;
A
#
# COMPACT_ATOMS: atom_id res chain seq x y z
N MET A 1 -43.72 64.74 8.65
CA MET A 1 -43.32 66.14 8.33
C MET A 1 -42.56 66.12 7.00
N LYS A 2 -43.09 66.84 5.99
CA LYS A 2 -42.37 67.61 4.94
C LYS A 2 -41.37 66.84 4.05
N GLN A 3 -41.39 66.80 2.71
CA GLN A 3 -42.06 67.54 1.61
C GLN A 3 -42.07 66.59 0.39
N LEU A 4 -43.09 66.44 -0.45
CA LEU A 4 -43.69 67.35 -1.44
C LEU A 4 -42.72 67.88 -2.50
N PHE A 5 -42.73 67.28 -3.70
CA PHE A 5 -42.59 68.00 -4.98
C PHE A 5 -43.45 67.32 -6.07
N ILE A 6 -44.31 68.14 -6.68
CA ILE A 6 -45.19 67.84 -7.82
C ILE A 6 -44.71 68.69 -9.00
N SER A 7 -44.67 68.09 -10.20
CA SER A 7 -44.90 68.71 -11.53
C SER A 7 -44.62 67.64 -12.59
N ILE A 8 -45.63 66.98 -13.16
CA ILE A 8 -46.47 67.35 -14.32
C ILE A 8 -45.68 67.49 -15.64
N GLY A 9 -45.99 66.58 -16.57
CA GLY A 9 -46.16 66.89 -17.98
C GLY A 9 -45.14 66.29 -18.95
N ILE A 10 -45.56 65.28 -19.72
CA ILE A 10 -45.93 65.43 -21.14
C ILE A 10 -46.22 64.04 -21.73
N CYS A 11 -47.36 63.97 -22.40
CA CYS A 11 -47.90 62.85 -23.14
C CYS A 11 -47.24 62.81 -24.54
N VAL A 12 -46.67 61.68 -24.95
CA VAL A 12 -46.41 61.38 -26.37
C VAL A 12 -46.82 59.93 -26.63
N LEU A 13 -47.86 59.78 -27.47
CA LEU A 13 -48.22 58.53 -28.11
C LEU A 13 -47.08 58.08 -29.05
N GLY A 14 -46.61 56.85 -28.86
CA GLY A 14 -45.68 56.17 -29.76
C GLY A 14 -46.11 54.73 -29.93
N ILE A 15 -46.56 54.43 -31.15
CA ILE A 15 -47.20 53.21 -31.62
C ILE A 15 -46.13 52.19 -32.13
N PHE A 16 -46.49 50.90 -32.12
CA PHE A 16 -45.88 49.74 -32.84
C PHE A 16 -44.49 49.24 -32.38
N ALA A 17 -44.43 48.06 -31.78
CA ALA A 17 -44.28 46.77 -32.49
C ALA A 17 -43.84 45.69 -31.49
N THR A 18 -44.64 44.64 -31.36
CA THR A 18 -44.34 43.44 -30.57
C THR A 18 -43.36 42.56 -31.35
N THR A 19 -42.06 42.72 -31.13
CA THR A 19 -41.08 41.66 -31.41
C THR A 19 -40.88 40.86 -30.14
N SER A 20 -41.58 39.73 -30.09
CA SER A 20 -41.29 38.62 -29.18
C SER A 20 -39.85 38.19 -29.38
N CYS A 21 -38.97 38.56 -28.47
CA CYS A 21 -37.75 37.81 -28.22
C CYS A 21 -38.07 36.85 -27.08
N ALA A 22 -38.40 35.61 -27.45
CA ALA A 22 -38.37 34.50 -26.51
C ALA A 22 -36.93 34.33 -26.04
N GLU A 23 -36.66 34.78 -24.82
CA GLU A 23 -35.41 34.54 -24.12
C GLU A 23 -35.34 33.05 -23.80
N GLN A 24 -34.58 32.30 -24.61
CA GLN A 24 -34.25 30.93 -24.30
C GLN A 24 -33.35 30.94 -23.07
N THR A 25 -33.95 30.66 -21.92
CA THR A 25 -33.23 30.25 -20.72
C THR A 25 -32.53 28.93 -21.05
N THR A 26 -31.30 29.00 -21.53
CA THR A 26 -30.40 27.84 -21.52
C THR A 26 -30.11 27.54 -20.07
N THR A 27 -30.89 26.63 -19.49
CA THR A 27 -30.50 25.89 -18.30
C THR A 27 -29.18 25.19 -18.63
N ASP A 28 -28.09 25.83 -18.21
CA ASP A 28 -26.77 25.21 -18.07
C ASP A 28 -26.92 24.14 -16.99
N ILE A 29 -27.40 22.96 -17.40
CA ILE A 29 -27.26 21.74 -16.62
C ILE A 29 -25.76 21.46 -16.64
N ARG A 30 -25.06 22.03 -15.66
CA ARG A 30 -23.75 21.53 -15.27
C ARG A 30 -23.96 20.06 -14.93
N GLU A 31 -23.50 19.19 -15.81
CA GLU A 31 -23.28 17.78 -15.49
C GLU A 31 -22.51 17.77 -14.18
N ASN A 32 -23.17 17.37 -13.11
CA ASN A 32 -22.50 16.96 -11.89
C ASN A 32 -21.76 15.69 -12.28
N LYS A 33 -20.53 15.87 -12.79
CA LYS A 33 -19.59 14.78 -13.03
C LYS A 33 -19.42 14.11 -11.68
N MET A 34 -20.11 13.00 -11.52
CA MET A 34 -19.96 12.09 -10.40
C MET A 34 -18.47 11.79 -10.34
N GLU A 35 -17.78 12.30 -9.32
CA GLU A 35 -16.38 11.97 -9.11
C GLU A 35 -16.34 10.45 -8.92
N GLU A 36 -15.73 9.76 -9.89
CA GLU A 36 -15.35 8.36 -9.77
C GLU A 36 -14.65 8.19 -8.41
N PRO A 37 -14.97 7.14 -7.62
CA PRO A 37 -14.35 6.95 -6.33
C PRO A 37 -12.84 6.95 -6.51
N GLN A 38 -12.19 7.98 -5.98
CA GLN A 38 -10.76 8.15 -6.10
C GLN A 38 -10.11 6.99 -5.33
N ASN A 39 -9.66 5.98 -6.08
CA ASN A 39 -9.09 4.78 -5.53
C ASN A 39 -7.70 5.12 -4.99
N ASN A 40 -7.67 5.65 -3.77
CA ASN A 40 -6.44 6.05 -3.10
C ASN A 40 -5.72 4.77 -2.67
N LEU A 41 -4.73 4.39 -3.47
CA LEU A 41 -3.82 3.31 -3.13
C LEU A 41 -3.01 3.70 -1.89
N GLU A 42 -2.73 2.71 -1.06
CA GLU A 42 -1.90 2.83 0.13
C GLU A 42 -0.65 1.98 -0.03
N VAL A 43 0.39 2.31 0.76
CA VAL A 43 1.68 1.64 0.71
C VAL A 43 2.05 1.13 2.10
N VAL A 44 2.60 -0.08 2.14
CA VAL A 44 3.26 -0.65 3.32
C VAL A 44 4.63 -1.21 2.93
N THR A 45 5.56 -1.31 3.87
CA THR A 45 6.86 -1.93 3.63
C THR A 45 7.13 -3.03 4.67
N PHE A 46 7.32 -4.26 4.21
CA PHE A 46 7.52 -5.45 5.05
C PHE A 46 8.89 -6.07 4.82
N GLY A 47 9.59 -6.42 5.90
CA GLY A 47 10.75 -7.31 5.91
C GLY A 47 10.36 -8.64 6.57
N ALA A 48 10.55 -9.75 5.87
CA ALA A 48 10.09 -11.07 6.32
C ALA A 48 11.07 -12.20 5.91
N GLY A 49 12.36 -11.89 5.90
CA GLY A 49 13.41 -12.76 5.35
C GLY A 49 13.77 -12.37 3.92
N CYS A 50 14.16 -13.35 3.10
CA CYS A 50 14.48 -13.15 1.69
C CYS A 50 13.31 -12.48 0.95
N PHE A 51 13.54 -11.31 0.36
CA PHE A 51 12.50 -10.54 -0.32
C PHE A 51 11.88 -11.25 -1.54
N TRP A 52 12.57 -12.21 -2.18
CA TRP A 52 12.02 -12.99 -3.29
C TRP A 52 10.84 -13.86 -2.84
N CYS A 53 10.89 -14.33 -1.59
CA CYS A 53 9.76 -15.05 -1.00
C CYS A 53 8.58 -14.11 -0.72
N VAL A 54 8.87 -12.92 -0.21
CA VAL A 54 7.86 -11.93 0.19
C VAL A 54 7.18 -11.37 -1.05
N GLU A 55 7.95 -10.97 -2.06
CA GLU A 55 7.48 -10.51 -3.36
C GLU A 55 6.49 -11.50 -3.97
N ALA A 56 6.90 -12.76 -4.16
CA ALA A 56 6.06 -13.78 -4.77
C ALA A 56 4.75 -14.04 -4.00
N VAL A 57 4.75 -13.92 -2.66
CA VAL A 57 3.55 -14.07 -1.83
C VAL A 57 2.58 -12.92 -2.07
N PHE A 58 3.06 -11.68 -1.98
CA PHE A 58 2.18 -10.51 -2.03
C PHE A 58 1.71 -10.19 -3.46
N GLU A 59 2.49 -10.57 -4.49
CA GLU A 59 2.10 -10.41 -5.90
C GLU A 59 0.82 -11.16 -6.27
N GLU A 60 0.53 -12.28 -5.60
CA GLU A 60 -0.64 -13.12 -5.90
C GLU A 60 -1.94 -12.62 -5.25
N LEU A 61 -1.88 -11.63 -4.34
CA LEU A 61 -3.04 -11.17 -3.59
C LEU A 61 -3.93 -10.21 -4.39
N LYS A 62 -5.22 -10.50 -4.41
CA LYS A 62 -6.26 -9.58 -4.90
C LYS A 62 -6.21 -8.28 -4.10
N GLY A 63 -6.22 -7.16 -4.81
CA GLY A 63 -6.10 -5.81 -4.21
C GLY A 63 -4.66 -5.29 -4.14
N VAL A 64 -3.65 -6.14 -4.20
CA VAL A 64 -2.25 -5.71 -4.34
C VAL A 64 -1.97 -5.31 -5.79
N LYS A 65 -1.49 -4.06 -5.98
CA LYS A 65 -1.23 -3.46 -7.29
C LYS A 65 0.21 -3.63 -7.74
N SER A 66 1.17 -3.43 -6.83
CA SER A 66 2.59 -3.67 -7.10
C SER A 66 3.32 -4.11 -5.84
N VAL A 67 4.37 -4.90 -6.04
CA VAL A 67 5.32 -5.28 -4.99
C VAL A 67 6.72 -5.02 -5.54
N ILE A 68 7.52 -4.24 -4.83
CA ILE A 68 8.89 -3.92 -5.24
C ILE A 68 9.88 -4.35 -4.17
N SER A 69 10.81 -5.22 -4.54
CA SER A 69 11.90 -5.70 -3.70
C SER A 69 12.96 -4.63 -3.50
N GLY A 70 13.45 -4.45 -2.28
CA GLY A 70 14.44 -3.43 -1.96
C GLY A 70 14.96 -3.50 -0.54
N PHE A 71 15.49 -2.37 -0.07
CA PHE A 71 16.19 -2.25 1.19
C PHE A 71 15.70 -1.06 2.02
N SER A 72 15.56 -1.24 3.33
CA SER A 72 15.15 -0.19 4.26
C SER A 72 15.67 -0.43 5.69
N GLY A 73 15.62 0.61 6.52
CA GLY A 73 15.94 0.54 7.95
C GLY A 73 17.42 0.53 8.31
N GLY A 74 18.32 0.67 7.33
CA GLY A 74 19.77 0.79 7.52
C GLY A 74 20.30 2.21 7.38
N THR A 75 21.62 2.35 7.45
CA THR A 75 22.32 3.65 7.50
C THR A 75 23.11 4.00 6.25
N VAL A 76 23.27 3.05 5.32
CA VAL A 76 24.05 3.27 4.09
C VAL A 76 23.12 3.75 2.98
N ASP A 77 23.46 4.88 2.36
CA ASP A 77 22.71 5.40 1.24
C ASP A 77 23.01 4.66 -0.06
N ASN A 78 21.98 4.40 -0.87
CA ASN A 78 22.04 3.68 -2.14
C ASN A 78 22.87 2.38 -2.07
N PRO A 79 22.53 1.45 -1.15
CA PRO A 79 23.31 0.24 -0.97
C PRO A 79 23.12 -0.70 -2.15
N SER A 80 24.21 -1.33 -2.61
CA SER A 80 24.12 -2.50 -3.50
C SER A 80 23.66 -3.74 -2.73
N TYR A 81 23.09 -4.72 -3.43
CA TYR A 81 22.71 -6.01 -2.85
C TYR A 81 23.86 -6.63 -2.04
N ASN A 82 25.08 -6.69 -2.62
CA ASN A 82 26.28 -7.23 -1.97
C ASN A 82 26.64 -6.53 -0.65
N GLN A 83 26.40 -5.22 -0.55
CA GLN A 83 26.61 -4.50 0.70
C GLN A 83 25.57 -4.91 1.75
N VAL A 84 24.30 -5.05 1.36
CA VAL A 84 23.22 -5.45 2.28
C VAL A 84 23.42 -6.88 2.78
N ILE A 85 23.66 -7.85 1.90
CA ILE A 85 23.87 -9.24 2.32
C ILE A 85 25.15 -9.45 3.14
N SER A 86 26.09 -8.49 3.12
CA SER A 86 27.24 -8.52 4.03
C SER A 86 26.86 -8.29 5.51
N GLY A 87 25.63 -7.83 5.77
CA GLY A 87 25.10 -7.52 7.10
C GLY A 87 25.63 -6.22 7.72
N LYS A 88 26.44 -5.44 7.00
CA LYS A 88 27.12 -4.26 7.55
C LYS A 88 26.36 -2.93 7.37
N THR A 89 25.30 -2.92 6.59
CA THR A 89 24.55 -1.69 6.27
C THR A 89 23.43 -1.37 7.24
N GLY A 90 23.00 -2.37 8.03
CA GLY A 90 21.80 -2.31 8.87
C GLY A 90 20.47 -2.44 8.12
N HIS A 91 20.50 -2.46 6.78
CA HIS A 91 19.28 -2.59 5.98
C HIS A 91 18.68 -3.99 6.12
N ALA A 92 17.36 -4.06 6.18
CA ALA A 92 16.57 -5.26 5.90
C ALA A 92 16.35 -5.39 4.38
N GLU A 93 16.32 -6.62 3.88
CA GLU A 93 15.56 -6.94 2.68
C GLU A 93 14.07 -6.74 2.98
N VAL A 94 13.41 -5.96 2.12
CA VAL A 94 12.00 -5.60 2.29
C VAL A 94 11.29 -5.60 0.94
N CYS A 95 9.97 -5.70 0.98
CA CYS A 95 9.10 -5.41 -0.14
C CYS A 95 8.25 -4.18 0.18
N GLN A 96 8.22 -3.20 -0.73
CA GLN A 96 7.25 -2.12 -0.72
C GLN A 96 6.03 -2.55 -1.51
N ILE A 97 4.87 -2.61 -0.85
CA ILE A 97 3.61 -3.15 -1.38
C ILE A 97 2.62 -2.01 -1.51
N GLU A 98 2.18 -1.75 -2.73
CA GLU A 98 1.08 -0.83 -3.04
C GLU A 98 -0.21 -1.64 -3.16
N TYR A 99 -1.26 -1.23 -2.44
CA TYR A 99 -2.52 -1.95 -2.38
C TYR A 99 -3.73 -1.01 -2.41
N ASP A 100 -4.86 -1.57 -2.82
CA ASP A 100 -6.17 -0.91 -2.82
C ASP A 100 -6.92 -1.27 -1.53
N PRO A 101 -7.08 -0.33 -0.58
CA PRO A 101 -7.72 -0.58 0.71
C PRO A 101 -9.21 -0.92 0.59
N ALA A 102 -9.86 -0.63 -0.54
CA ALA A 102 -11.24 -1.04 -0.80
C ALA A 102 -11.35 -2.52 -1.18
N THR A 103 -10.24 -3.16 -1.56
CA THR A 103 -10.18 -4.57 -1.96
C THR A 103 -9.50 -5.46 -0.91
N ILE A 104 -8.39 -4.99 -0.32
CA ILE A 104 -7.64 -5.70 0.72
C ILE A 104 -7.22 -4.72 1.82
N SER A 105 -7.57 -5.02 3.06
CA SER A 105 -7.24 -4.17 4.19
C SER A 105 -5.78 -4.35 4.64
N PHE A 106 -5.22 -3.34 5.30
CA PHE A 106 -3.92 -3.44 5.95
C PHE A 106 -3.85 -4.61 6.96
N GLY A 107 -4.93 -4.86 7.71
CA GLY A 107 -5.03 -6.00 8.63
C GLY A 107 -4.93 -7.35 7.92
N GLU A 108 -5.49 -7.49 6.73
CA GLU A 108 -5.35 -8.71 5.92
C GLU A 108 -3.92 -8.88 5.39
N LEU A 109 -3.26 -7.79 4.99
CA LEU A 109 -1.85 -7.83 4.61
C LEU A 109 -0.96 -8.26 5.79
N LEU A 110 -1.23 -7.76 7.00
CA LEU A 110 -0.56 -8.19 8.22
C LEU A 110 -0.82 -9.67 8.54
N MET A 111 -2.03 -10.16 8.31
CA MET A 111 -2.35 -11.58 8.47
C MET A 111 -1.52 -12.44 7.54
N VAL A 112 -1.41 -12.08 6.25
CA VAL A 112 -0.55 -12.78 5.29
C VAL A 112 0.91 -12.69 5.71
N PHE A 113 1.37 -11.49 6.07
CA PHE A 113 2.74 -11.25 6.55
C PHE A 113 3.10 -12.22 7.67
N TRP A 114 2.34 -12.25 8.77
CA TRP A 114 2.66 -13.10 9.91
C TRP A 114 2.42 -14.60 9.67
N GLN A 115 1.59 -15.01 8.72
CA GLN A 115 1.42 -16.44 8.42
C GLN A 115 2.45 -17.02 7.44
N THR A 116 3.23 -16.18 6.76
CA THR A 116 4.14 -16.62 5.67
C THR A 116 5.63 -16.56 6.02
N HIS A 117 5.98 -16.17 7.25
CA HIS A 117 7.34 -16.26 7.81
C HIS A 117 7.26 -16.54 9.31
N ASP A 118 8.36 -17.02 9.92
CA ASP A 118 8.48 -17.14 11.37
C ASP A 118 8.84 -15.77 11.99
N PRO A 119 7.95 -15.14 12.78
CA PRO A 119 8.19 -13.83 13.37
C PRO A 119 8.84 -13.91 14.77
N THR A 120 9.27 -15.10 15.20
CA THR A 120 9.90 -15.35 16.51
C THR A 120 11.42 -15.50 16.43
N THR A 121 11.97 -15.61 15.22
CA THR A 121 13.41 -15.83 14.99
C THR A 121 14.16 -14.52 14.79
N LEU A 122 15.09 -14.21 15.70
CA LEU A 122 15.83 -12.96 15.68
C LEU A 122 16.83 -12.96 14.52
N ASN A 123 16.71 -11.97 13.61
CA ASN A 123 17.63 -11.78 12.48
C ASN A 123 17.83 -13.05 11.64
N GLN A 124 16.75 -13.80 11.42
CA GLN A 124 16.81 -15.06 10.69
C GLN A 124 15.44 -15.40 10.11
N GLN A 125 15.42 -16.02 8.93
CA GLN A 125 14.26 -16.70 8.39
C GLN A 125 14.67 -18.02 7.74
N GLY A 126 14.23 -19.15 8.31
CA GLY A 126 14.69 -20.47 7.88
C GLY A 126 16.22 -20.57 7.95
N ASN A 127 16.87 -20.82 6.81
CA ASN A 127 18.33 -20.91 6.71
C ASN A 127 19.02 -19.57 6.41
N ASP A 128 18.26 -18.51 6.11
CA ASP A 128 18.79 -17.19 5.80
C ASP A 128 19.04 -16.42 7.11
N GLN A 129 20.32 -16.20 7.43
CA GLN A 129 20.75 -15.62 8.71
C GLN A 129 21.43 -14.27 8.52
N GLY A 130 21.04 -13.30 9.35
CA GLY A 130 21.58 -11.95 9.36
C GLY A 130 20.50 -10.89 9.58
N THR A 131 20.93 -9.71 10.03
CA THR A 131 20.03 -8.58 10.31
C THR A 131 19.22 -8.13 9.10
N GLN A 132 19.70 -8.43 7.89
CA GLN A 132 19.02 -8.18 6.64
C GLN A 132 17.77 -9.06 6.43
N TYR A 133 17.63 -10.16 7.17
CA TYR A 133 16.50 -11.09 7.07
C TYR A 133 15.53 -10.98 8.26
N ARG A 134 15.64 -9.91 9.05
CA ARG A 134 14.78 -9.71 10.23
C ARG A 134 13.31 -9.50 9.83
N SER A 135 12.41 -9.88 10.72
CA SER A 135 10.98 -9.56 10.65
C SER A 135 10.78 -8.08 11.00
N ALA A 136 10.18 -7.29 10.10
CA ALA A 136 9.95 -5.87 10.29
C ALA A 136 8.71 -5.36 9.53
N VAL A 137 7.97 -4.45 10.16
CA VAL A 137 6.91 -3.63 9.58
C VAL A 137 7.36 -2.17 9.64
N PHE A 138 7.63 -1.59 8.47
CA PHE A 138 7.95 -0.18 8.31
C PHE A 138 6.65 0.58 7.99
N TYR A 139 6.05 1.22 8.99
CA TYR A 139 4.76 1.89 8.84
C TYR A 139 4.90 3.26 8.14
N HIS A 140 3.92 3.59 7.31
CA HIS A 140 3.83 4.85 6.56
C HIS A 140 2.88 5.87 7.20
N SER A 141 2.13 5.45 8.23
CA SER A 141 1.23 6.31 9.01
C SER A 141 1.12 5.85 10.46
N GLU A 142 0.68 6.74 11.35
CA GLU A 142 0.41 6.38 12.75
C GLU A 142 -0.74 5.35 12.87
N GLU A 143 -1.69 5.38 11.94
CA GLU A 143 -2.76 4.37 11.86
C GLU A 143 -2.19 2.97 11.57
N GLN A 144 -1.29 2.84 10.60
CA GLN A 144 -0.60 1.58 10.32
C GLN A 144 0.18 1.09 11.54
N LYS A 145 0.89 1.99 12.24
CA LYS A 145 1.58 1.62 13.49
C LYS A 145 0.62 1.05 14.53
N ILE A 146 -0.48 1.76 14.81
CA ILE A 146 -1.47 1.35 15.82
C ILE A 146 -2.06 -0.01 15.47
N ILE A 147 -2.46 -0.20 14.21
CA ILE A 147 -3.05 -1.47 13.74
C ILE A 147 -2.02 -2.60 13.83
N ALA A 148 -0.78 -2.38 13.38
CA ALA A 148 0.28 -3.38 13.44
C ALA A 148 0.58 -3.80 14.88
N GLU A 149 0.73 -2.85 15.79
CA GLU A 149 0.98 -3.15 17.20
C GLU A 149 -0.19 -3.87 17.87
N GLN A 150 -1.43 -3.48 17.57
CA GLN A 150 -2.62 -4.14 18.09
C GLN A 150 -2.73 -5.58 17.58
N TYR A 151 -2.54 -5.79 16.27
CA TYR A 151 -2.62 -7.10 15.66
C TYR A 151 -1.51 -8.03 16.14
N MET A 152 -0.27 -7.51 16.28
CA MET A 152 0.85 -8.25 16.85
C MET A 152 0.52 -8.74 18.26
N ARG A 153 0.00 -7.86 19.13
CA ARG A 153 -0.40 -8.24 20.50
C ARG A 153 -1.52 -9.27 20.52
N GLN A 154 -2.50 -9.14 19.64
CA GLN A 154 -3.61 -10.09 19.54
C GLN A 154 -3.10 -11.47 19.07
N LEU A 155 -2.25 -11.50 18.04
CA LEU A 155 -1.66 -12.73 17.52
C LEU A 155 -0.78 -13.42 18.55
N ASP A 156 0.10 -12.66 19.23
CA ASP A 156 0.96 -13.20 20.29
C ASP A 156 0.13 -13.83 21.43
N ALA A 157 -0.96 -13.17 21.84
CA ALA A 157 -1.88 -13.67 22.87
C ALA A 157 -2.61 -14.96 22.49
N THR A 158 -2.69 -15.32 21.20
CA THR A 158 -3.29 -16.59 20.78
C THR A 158 -2.40 -17.80 21.08
N GLY A 159 -1.09 -17.60 21.28
CA GLY A 159 -0.14 -18.69 21.40
C GLY A 159 0.08 -19.47 20.09
N ALA A 160 -0.23 -18.85 18.93
CA ALA A 160 -0.03 -19.47 17.61
C ALA A 160 1.46 -19.77 17.31
N TRP A 161 2.38 -19.11 18.02
CA TRP A 161 3.82 -19.28 17.87
C TRP A 161 4.45 -19.85 19.15
N ASN A 162 5.53 -20.63 18.98
CA ASN A 162 6.25 -21.27 20.10
C ASN A 162 7.09 -20.30 20.95
N GLY A 163 7.16 -19.04 20.55
CA GLY A 163 7.90 -17.98 21.22
C GLY A 163 7.23 -16.62 21.00
N PRO A 164 7.69 -15.57 21.70
CA PRO A 164 7.14 -14.23 21.54
C PRO A 164 7.38 -13.73 20.12
N ILE A 165 6.41 -13.01 19.57
CA ILE A 165 6.58 -12.28 18.32
C ILE A 165 7.57 -11.12 18.54
N ILE A 166 8.65 -11.10 17.77
CA ILE A 166 9.74 -10.11 17.89
C ILE A 166 9.85 -9.21 16.65
N THR A 167 8.81 -9.18 15.81
CA THR A 167 8.72 -8.28 14.65
C THR A 167 9.00 -6.83 15.06
N GLU A 168 9.95 -6.19 14.39
CA GLU A 168 10.21 -4.76 14.55
C GLU A 168 9.04 -3.96 13.95
N ILE A 169 8.40 -3.07 14.71
CA ILE A 169 7.42 -2.11 14.18
C ILE A 169 8.03 -0.72 14.28
N THR A 170 8.40 -0.14 13.15
CA THR A 170 9.19 1.11 13.11
C THR A 170 8.74 2.04 11.99
N ALA A 171 9.06 3.33 12.11
CA ALA A 171 8.70 4.30 11.10
C ALA A 171 9.43 4.02 9.78
N PHE A 172 8.69 4.06 8.67
CA PHE A 172 9.31 4.13 7.36
C PHE A 172 10.09 5.44 7.22
N THR A 173 11.33 5.33 6.72
CA THR A 173 12.20 6.51 6.51
C THR A 173 12.59 6.65 5.04
N ARG A 174 13.12 5.58 4.44
CA ARG A 174 13.56 5.57 3.04
C ARG A 174 13.55 4.15 2.47
N PHE A 175 13.27 4.05 1.19
CA PHE A 175 13.35 2.81 0.42
C PHE A 175 14.44 2.92 -0.65
N TYR A 176 15.22 1.86 -0.80
CA TYR A 176 16.17 1.68 -1.90
C TYR A 176 15.76 0.47 -2.72
N GLU A 177 15.25 0.70 -3.93
CA GLU A 177 14.89 -0.38 -4.86
C GLU A 177 16.11 -1.25 -5.16
N ALA A 178 15.94 -2.57 -5.13
CA ALA A 178 16.98 -3.51 -5.53
C ALA A 178 17.12 -3.55 -7.06
N ASP A 179 18.30 -3.95 -7.54
CA ASP A 179 18.56 -4.09 -8.97
C ASP A 179 17.49 -4.97 -9.65
N LYS A 180 17.16 -4.67 -10.92
CA LYS A 180 16.12 -5.37 -11.70
C LYS A 180 16.22 -6.89 -11.70
N ALA A 181 17.43 -7.44 -11.53
CA ALA A 181 17.65 -8.88 -11.44
C ALA A 181 17.01 -9.52 -10.19
N HIS A 182 16.64 -8.73 -9.18
CA HIS A 182 15.96 -9.17 -7.96
C HIS A 182 14.45 -8.97 -7.98
N GLN A 183 13.91 -8.30 -9.00
CA GLN A 183 12.46 -8.10 -9.14
C GLN A 183 11.84 -9.28 -9.88
N GLU A 184 10.64 -9.69 -9.47
CA GLU A 184 9.90 -10.85 -9.99
C GLU A 184 10.79 -12.11 -10.04
N TYR A 185 11.67 -12.30 -9.05
CA TYR A 185 12.77 -13.27 -9.15
C TYR A 185 12.24 -14.70 -9.31
N TYR A 186 11.20 -15.06 -8.55
CA TYR A 186 10.58 -16.38 -8.62
C TYR A 186 9.96 -16.67 -9.99
N ALA A 187 9.22 -15.70 -10.55
CA ALA A 187 8.60 -15.84 -11.86
C ALA A 187 9.64 -15.98 -12.98
N ASN A 188 10.76 -15.26 -12.87
CA ASN A 188 11.82 -15.25 -13.87
C ASN A 188 12.80 -16.42 -13.73
N ASN A 189 12.85 -17.09 -12.56
CA ASN A 189 13.83 -18.15 -12.27
C ASN A 189 13.20 -19.40 -11.63
N PRO A 190 12.12 -19.98 -12.20
CA PRO A 190 11.35 -21.05 -11.53
C PRO A 190 12.15 -22.35 -11.30
N SER A 191 13.24 -22.57 -12.05
CA SER A 191 14.11 -23.76 -11.90
C SER A 191 15.29 -23.54 -10.94
N ALA A 192 15.50 -22.33 -10.44
CA ALA A 192 16.56 -22.06 -9.47
C ALA A 192 16.30 -22.87 -8.20
N SER A 193 17.35 -23.48 -7.62
CA SER A 193 17.21 -24.35 -6.46
C SER A 193 16.53 -23.64 -5.29
N TYR A 194 16.81 -22.35 -5.08
CA TYR A 194 16.14 -21.57 -4.05
C TYR A 194 14.64 -21.44 -4.32
N CYS A 195 14.22 -21.19 -5.56
CA CYS A 195 12.81 -21.17 -5.95
C CYS A 195 12.14 -22.53 -5.70
N THR A 196 12.75 -23.64 -6.10
CA THR A 196 12.16 -24.97 -5.97
C THR A 196 12.08 -25.47 -4.53
N TYR A 197 13.12 -25.23 -3.72
CA TYR A 197 13.21 -25.81 -2.37
C TYR A 197 12.77 -24.86 -1.25
N VAL A 198 12.72 -23.56 -1.48
CA VAL A 198 12.37 -22.55 -0.45
C VAL A 198 11.08 -21.82 -0.82
N ILE A 199 11.01 -21.21 -1.99
CA ILE A 199 9.87 -20.36 -2.37
C ILE A 199 8.64 -21.20 -2.68
N GLN A 200 8.76 -22.22 -3.54
CA GLN A 200 7.63 -23.05 -3.98
C GLN A 200 6.87 -23.69 -2.81
N PRO A 201 7.50 -24.38 -1.84
CA PRO A 201 6.76 -24.98 -0.73
C PRO A 201 6.07 -23.95 0.16
N LYS A 202 6.62 -22.73 0.26
CA LYS A 202 6.01 -21.61 0.96
C LYS A 202 4.77 -21.12 0.21
N LEU A 203 4.87 -20.91 -1.11
CA LEU A 203 3.75 -20.49 -1.95
C LEU A 203 2.63 -21.52 -1.96
N ASP A 204 2.93 -22.81 -1.99
CA ASP A 204 1.90 -23.86 -1.96
C ASP A 204 1.07 -23.79 -0.67
N LYS A 205 1.72 -23.62 0.49
CA LYS A 205 1.03 -23.43 1.78
C LYS A 205 0.24 -22.12 1.82
N PHE A 206 0.82 -21.04 1.31
CA PHE A 206 0.17 -19.74 1.22
C PHE A 206 -1.09 -19.80 0.36
N ARG A 207 -1.00 -20.35 -0.85
CA ARG A 207 -2.13 -20.46 -1.79
C ARG A 207 -3.28 -21.30 -1.21
N GLU A 208 -2.95 -22.35 -0.45
CA GLU A 208 -3.97 -23.15 0.25
C GLU A 208 -4.63 -22.34 1.37
N ALA A 209 -3.86 -21.64 2.19
CA ALA A 209 -4.38 -20.87 3.33
C ALA A 209 -5.17 -19.62 2.92
N PHE A 210 -4.85 -19.01 1.78
CA PHE A 210 -5.39 -17.71 1.35
C PHE A 210 -6.10 -17.78 -0.01
N LYS A 211 -6.65 -18.93 -0.37
CA LYS A 211 -7.28 -19.18 -1.68
C LYS A 211 -8.35 -18.15 -2.06
N ASP A 212 -9.11 -17.65 -1.08
CA ASP A 212 -10.15 -16.63 -1.26
C ASP A 212 -9.60 -15.21 -1.52
N LYS A 213 -8.29 -15.01 -1.27
CA LYS A 213 -7.59 -13.74 -1.44
C LYS A 213 -6.70 -13.69 -2.67
N LEU A 214 -6.57 -14.79 -3.43
CA LEU A 214 -5.74 -14.82 -4.64
C LEU A 214 -6.42 -14.05 -5.81
N LYS A 215 -5.60 -13.55 -6.74
CA LYS A 215 -6.02 -12.90 -7.99
C LYS A 215 -6.75 -13.84 -8.95
#